data_AF-A0A849U4D5-F1
#
_entry.id   AF-A0A849U4D5-F1
#
_cell.length_a   1.000
_cell.length_b   1.000
_cell.length_c   1.000
_cell.angle_alpha   90.00
_cell.angle_beta   90.00
_cell.angle_gamma   90.00
#
_symmetry.space_group_name_H-M   'P 1'
#
loop_
_entity.id
_entity.type
_entity.pdbx_description
1 polymer ?
#
loop_
_entity_poly.entity_id
_entity_poly.type
_entity_poly.pdbx_seq_one_letter_code
_entity_poly.pdbx_strand_id
1 'polypeptide(L)'
;MKQEKYTQYSETKAKIMSLENSISDRNCAIEKTNNQIEQYKSFVEDIKAKLAIEDQAIESPSRLRQPTLSAEQYLAHKYDAERLEAELPELNESLDYLNRSLSILQVDLSAAQRELNDIKDHLAVYLARQSIDELVAVASEPIKKLVNAIIAVERKSKGFNLGEKEAFKVATYSLICEQLLPPIFSGKNELPDLNEANQYITAIIEATE
;
A
#
# COMPACT_ATOMS: atom_id res chain seq x y z
N MET A 1 17.54 16.29 -12.71
CA MET A 1 16.32 16.59 -11.94
C MET A 1 15.05 16.00 -12.52
N LYS A 2 14.55 16.35 -13.74
CA LYS A 2 13.35 15.70 -14.32
C LYS A 2 13.57 14.20 -14.48
N GLN A 3 14.52 13.81 -15.34
CA GLN A 3 14.83 12.40 -15.62
C GLN A 3 15.06 11.57 -14.35
N GLU A 4 15.83 12.13 -13.41
CA GLU A 4 16.12 11.54 -12.11
C GLU A 4 14.87 11.26 -11.26
N LYS A 5 13.88 12.16 -11.25
CA LYS A 5 12.62 11.95 -10.53
C LYS A 5 11.73 10.90 -11.19
N TYR A 6 11.74 10.80 -12.52
CA TYR A 6 11.09 9.70 -13.22
C TYR A 6 11.77 8.36 -12.95
N THR A 7 13.11 8.31 -12.93
CA THR A 7 13.84 7.09 -12.55
C THR A 7 13.51 6.67 -11.11
N GLN A 8 13.54 7.60 -10.16
CA GLN A 8 13.13 7.33 -8.77
C GLN A 8 11.69 6.82 -8.67
N TYR A 9 10.78 7.37 -9.48
CA TYR A 9 9.39 6.90 -9.54
C TYR A 9 9.31 5.43 -9.97
N SER A 10 9.95 5.07 -11.08
CA SER A 10 9.94 3.70 -11.62
C SER A 10 10.59 2.71 -10.65
N GLU A 11 11.72 3.08 -10.04
CA GLU A 11 12.43 2.26 -9.05
C GLU A 11 11.59 2.01 -7.80
N THR A 12 10.97 3.07 -7.24
CA THR A 12 10.11 2.95 -6.05
C THR A 12 8.84 2.17 -6.37
N LYS A 13 8.26 2.32 -7.56
CA LYS A 13 7.13 1.52 -8.03
C LYS A 13 7.48 0.03 -8.13
N ALA A 14 8.65 -0.29 -8.72
CA ALA A 14 9.14 -1.67 -8.79
C ALA A 14 9.41 -2.26 -7.39
N LYS A 15 9.97 -1.46 -6.48
CA LYS A 15 10.17 -1.86 -5.07
C LYS A 15 8.85 -2.18 -4.37
N ILE A 16 7.80 -1.37 -4.57
CA ILE A 16 6.46 -1.64 -4.03
C ILE A 16 5.94 -2.99 -4.52
N MET A 17 6.01 -3.25 -5.83
CA MET A 17 5.57 -4.54 -6.39
C MET A 17 6.35 -5.73 -5.79
N SER A 18 7.67 -5.57 -5.61
CA SER A 18 8.50 -6.60 -4.98
C SER A 18 8.14 -6.85 -3.51
N LEU A 19 7.82 -5.80 -2.75
CA LEU A 19 7.36 -5.90 -1.37
C LEU A 19 5.97 -6.56 -1.28
N GLU A 20 5.04 -6.21 -2.16
CA GLU A 20 3.71 -6.82 -2.23
C GLU A 20 3.79 -8.33 -2.52
N ASN A 21 4.66 -8.72 -3.46
CA ASN A 21 4.92 -10.14 -3.74
C ASN A 21 5.51 -10.85 -2.51
N SER A 22 6.49 -10.22 -1.84
CA SER A 22 7.11 -10.78 -0.64
C SER A 22 6.11 -10.95 0.52
N ILE A 23 5.18 -10.01 0.67
CA ILE A 23 4.08 -10.08 1.64
C ILE A 23 3.13 -11.24 1.30
N SER A 24 2.77 -11.39 0.03
CA SER A 24 1.94 -12.50 -0.44
C SER A 24 2.59 -13.86 -0.14
N ASP A 25 3.88 -13.99 -0.46
CA ASP A 25 4.65 -15.21 -0.18
C ASP A 25 4.71 -15.52 1.32
N ARG A 26 4.90 -14.50 2.17
CA ARG A 26 4.90 -14.66 3.64
C ARG A 26 3.54 -15.08 4.17
N ASN A 27 2.45 -14.50 3.68
CA ASN A 27 1.09 -14.92 4.05
C ASN A 27 0.83 -16.38 3.68
N CYS A 28 1.25 -16.81 2.48
CA CYS A 28 1.14 -18.20 2.05
C CYS A 28 1.95 -19.16 2.95
N ALA A 29 3.16 -18.76 3.35
CA ALA A 29 3.98 -19.55 4.28
C ALA A 29 3.31 -19.66 5.67
N ILE A 30 2.78 -18.56 6.20
CA ILE A 30 2.06 -18.51 7.48
C ILE A 30 0.86 -19.46 7.45
N GLU A 31 0.05 -19.41 6.39
CA GLU A 31 -1.11 -20.28 6.24
C GLU A 31 -0.72 -21.76 6.22
N LYS A 32 0.34 -22.12 5.47
CA LYS A 32 0.86 -23.49 5.43
C LYS A 32 1.34 -23.96 6.81
N THR A 33 2.10 -23.14 7.53
CA THR A 33 2.60 -23.48 8.86
C THR A 33 1.47 -23.62 9.87
N ASN A 34 0.45 -22.74 9.83
CA ASN A 34 -0.74 -22.87 10.66
C ASN A 34 -1.48 -24.19 10.39
N ASN A 35 -1.71 -24.53 9.12
CA ASN A 35 -2.36 -25.78 8.76
C ASN A 35 -1.58 -27.01 9.24
N GLN A 36 -0.24 -26.98 9.18
CA GLN A 36 0.61 -28.05 9.71
C GLN A 36 0.47 -28.17 11.24
N ILE A 37 0.49 -27.04 11.97
CA ILE A 37 0.29 -27.03 13.42
C ILE A 37 -1.07 -27.63 13.78
N GLU A 38 -2.14 -27.26 13.08
CA GLU A 38 -3.49 -27.79 13.32
C GLU A 38 -3.57 -29.29 13.06
N GLN A 39 -2.99 -29.75 11.95
CA GLN A 39 -2.92 -31.18 11.62
C GLN A 39 -2.17 -31.97 12.70
N TYR A 40 -1.01 -31.47 13.14
CA TYR A 40 -0.21 -32.13 14.17
C TYR A 40 -0.96 -32.20 15.50
N LYS A 41 -1.61 -31.12 15.92
CA LYS A 41 -2.46 -31.11 17.13
C LYS A 41 -3.58 -32.14 17.03
N SER A 42 -4.30 -32.18 15.91
CA SER A 42 -5.37 -33.15 15.68
C SER A 42 -4.86 -34.60 15.72
N PHE A 43 -3.72 -34.88 15.09
CA PHE A 43 -3.13 -36.23 15.11
C PHE A 43 -2.68 -36.64 16.51
N VAL A 44 -2.07 -35.73 17.26
CA VAL A 44 -1.68 -35.99 18.65
C VAL A 44 -2.90 -36.28 19.51
N GLU A 45 -3.97 -35.50 19.38
CA GLU A 45 -5.23 -35.71 20.12
C GLU A 45 -5.85 -37.07 19.78
N ASP A 46 -5.93 -37.42 18.49
CA ASP A 46 -6.46 -38.71 18.03
C ASP A 46 -5.63 -39.89 18.56
N ILE A 47 -4.30 -39.79 18.53
CA ILE A 47 -3.41 -40.83 19.04
C ILE A 47 -3.56 -40.96 20.55
N LYS A 48 -3.58 -39.85 21.30
CA LYS A 48 -3.76 -39.87 22.75
C LYS A 48 -5.11 -40.46 23.15
N ALA A 49 -6.17 -40.17 22.41
CA ALA A 49 -7.48 -40.78 22.63
C ALA A 49 -7.46 -42.30 22.43
N LYS A 50 -6.78 -42.78 21.38
CA LYS A 50 -6.60 -44.24 21.15
C LYS A 50 -5.81 -44.89 22.26
N LEU A 51 -4.69 -44.30 22.67
CA LEU A 51 -3.85 -44.83 23.75
C LEU A 51 -4.62 -44.90 25.07
N ALA A 52 -5.41 -43.86 25.41
CA ALA A 52 -6.23 -43.86 26.62
C ALA A 52 -7.29 -44.98 26.66
N ILE A 53 -7.88 -45.33 25.50
CA ILE A 53 -8.83 -46.46 25.39
C ILE A 53 -8.11 -47.79 25.65
N GLU A 54 -6.89 -47.95 25.13
CA GLU A 54 -6.09 -49.15 25.31
C GLU A 54 -5.59 -49.29 26.75
N ASP A 55 -5.14 -48.20 27.37
CA ASP A 55 -4.77 -48.15 28.80
C ASP A 55 -5.94 -48.61 29.68
N GLN A 56 -7.14 -48.10 29.40
CA GLN A 56 -8.35 -48.50 30.12
C GLN A 56 -8.69 -50.00 29.93
N ALA A 57 -8.43 -50.56 28.75
CA ALA A 57 -8.65 -51.98 28.48
C ALA A 57 -7.65 -52.87 29.24
N ILE A 58 -6.40 -52.43 29.38
CA ILE A 58 -5.36 -53.12 30.17
C ILE A 58 -5.69 -53.08 31.67
N GLU A 59 -6.10 -51.92 32.19
CA GLU A 59 -6.37 -51.72 33.62
C GLU A 59 -7.64 -52.42 34.13
N SER A 60 -8.59 -52.75 33.24
CA SER A 60 -9.86 -53.40 33.61
C SER A 60 -10.08 -54.74 32.88
N PRO A 61 -9.31 -55.81 33.21
CA PRO A 61 -9.38 -57.11 32.51
C PRO A 61 -10.74 -57.81 32.59
N SER A 62 -11.59 -57.41 33.55
CA SER A 62 -12.93 -57.96 33.80
C SER A 62 -14.03 -57.35 32.93
N ARG A 63 -13.74 -56.35 32.08
CA ARG A 63 -14.69 -55.79 31.11
C ARG A 63 -14.57 -56.48 29.76
N LEU A 64 -15.69 -56.58 29.04
CA LEU A 64 -15.86 -57.24 27.73
C LEU A 64 -14.96 -56.73 26.58
N ARG A 65 -14.10 -55.73 26.80
CA ARG A 65 -13.29 -55.10 25.77
C ARG A 65 -11.81 -55.39 26.04
N GLN A 66 -11.24 -56.27 25.22
CA GLN A 66 -9.80 -56.58 25.23
C GLN A 66 -9.03 -55.46 24.51
N PRO A 67 -7.75 -55.24 24.86
CA PRO A 67 -6.85 -54.39 24.08
C PRO A 67 -6.87 -54.81 22.61
N THR A 68 -6.94 -53.82 21.72
CA THR A 68 -7.01 -54.07 20.26
C THR A 68 -5.68 -53.84 19.56
N LEU A 69 -4.77 -53.10 20.19
CA LEU A 69 -3.42 -52.88 19.69
C LEU A 69 -2.45 -53.94 20.22
N SER A 70 -1.48 -54.31 19.38
CA SER A 70 -0.29 -55.01 19.87
C SER A 70 0.59 -54.06 20.69
N ALA A 71 1.46 -54.61 21.54
CA ALA A 71 2.42 -53.80 22.31
C ALA A 71 3.32 -52.95 21.40
N GLU A 72 3.71 -53.48 20.24
CA GLU A 72 4.50 -52.75 19.24
C GLU A 72 3.72 -51.56 18.65
N GLN A 73 2.44 -51.75 18.32
CA GLN A 73 1.59 -50.69 17.80
C GLN A 73 1.33 -49.59 18.83
N TYR A 74 1.12 -49.99 20.09
CA TYR A 74 0.96 -49.04 21.20
C TYR A 74 2.22 -48.17 21.37
N LEU A 75 3.40 -48.79 21.40
CA LEU A 75 4.67 -48.06 21.55
C LEU A 75 4.94 -47.15 20.34
N ALA A 76 4.64 -47.61 19.12
CA ALA A 76 4.77 -46.80 17.92
C ALA A 76 3.87 -45.56 17.98
N HIS A 77 2.60 -45.73 18.35
CA HIS A 77 1.68 -44.61 18.51
C HIS A 77 2.13 -43.63 19.60
N LYS A 78 2.58 -44.12 20.75
CA LYS A 78 3.12 -43.26 21.80
C LYS A 78 4.32 -42.45 21.32
N TYR A 79 5.25 -43.10 20.62
CA TYR A 79 6.42 -42.43 20.04
C TYR A 79 6.03 -41.38 18.99
N ASP A 80 5.08 -41.70 18.10
CA ASP A 80 4.60 -40.75 17.09
C ASP A 80 3.96 -39.51 17.73
N ALA A 81 3.16 -39.68 18.78
CA ALA A 81 2.58 -38.55 19.51
C ALA A 81 3.66 -37.70 20.17
N GLU A 82 4.62 -38.31 20.89
CA GLU A 82 5.72 -37.59 21.53
C GLU A 82 6.59 -36.85 20.51
N ARG A 83 6.87 -37.46 19.35
CA ARG A 83 7.62 -36.82 18.26
C ARG A 83 6.87 -35.59 17.72
N LEU A 84 5.60 -35.74 17.36
CA LEU A 84 4.79 -34.64 16.82
C LEU A 84 4.65 -33.50 17.85
N GLU A 85 4.48 -33.82 19.13
CA GLU A 85 4.46 -32.82 20.20
C GLU A 85 5.79 -32.09 20.34
N ALA A 86 6.92 -32.77 20.12
CA ALA A 86 8.24 -32.15 20.14
C ALA A 86 8.52 -31.26 18.92
N GLU A 87 7.86 -31.49 17.77
CA GLU A 87 7.97 -30.66 16.55
C GLU A 87 7.10 -29.38 16.64
N LEU A 88 6.03 -29.38 17.42
CA LEU A 88 5.11 -28.23 17.55
C LEU A 88 5.81 -26.92 18.01
N PRO A 89 6.72 -26.91 19.01
CA PRO A 89 7.45 -25.71 19.38
C PRO A 89 8.23 -25.08 18.23
N GLU A 90 8.93 -25.88 17.42
CA GLU A 90 9.71 -25.39 16.29
C GLU A 90 8.81 -24.77 15.20
N LEU A 91 7.65 -25.39 14.93
CA LEU A 91 6.65 -24.82 14.03
C LEU A 91 6.08 -23.49 14.56
N ASN A 92 5.84 -23.37 15.86
CA ASN A 92 5.39 -22.12 16.46
C ASN A 92 6.47 -21.03 16.40
N GLU A 93 7.74 -21.36 16.63
CA GLU A 93 8.85 -20.41 16.48
C GLU A 93 8.99 -19.94 15.02
N SER A 94 8.83 -20.85 14.06
CA SER A 94 8.82 -20.52 12.63
C SER A 94 7.66 -19.57 12.29
N LEU A 95 6.46 -19.83 12.83
CA LEU A 95 5.30 -18.97 12.67
C LEU A 95 5.53 -17.57 13.25
N ASP A 96 6.11 -17.48 14.45
CA ASP A 96 6.45 -16.21 15.10
C ASP A 96 7.47 -15.42 14.26
N TYR A 97 8.49 -16.10 13.72
CA TYR A 97 9.46 -15.49 12.82
C TYR A 97 8.79 -14.94 11.56
N LEU A 98 7.93 -15.72 10.92
CA LEU A 98 7.20 -15.31 9.72
C LEU A 98 6.31 -14.09 9.99
N ASN A 99 5.59 -14.07 11.10
CA ASN A 99 4.75 -12.93 11.50
C ASN A 99 5.56 -11.65 11.76
N ARG A 100 6.73 -11.76 12.39
CA ARG A 100 7.65 -10.62 12.57
C ARG A 100 8.18 -10.12 11.23
N SER A 101 8.59 -11.04 10.34
CA SER A 101 9.05 -10.70 8.99
C SER A 101 7.96 -10.00 8.18
N LEU A 102 6.71 -10.49 8.25
CA LEU A 102 5.57 -9.87 7.59
C LEU A 102 5.32 -8.44 8.09
N SER A 103 5.39 -8.23 9.41
CA SER A 103 5.21 -6.91 10.02
C SER A 103 6.24 -5.90 9.53
N ILE A 104 7.51 -6.33 9.39
CA ILE A 104 8.58 -5.48 8.85
C ILE A 104 8.28 -5.11 7.39
N LEU A 105 7.92 -6.09 6.55
CA LEU A 105 7.60 -5.84 5.15
C LEU A 105 6.42 -4.87 4.98
N GLN A 106 5.41 -4.95 5.85
CA GLN A 106 4.27 -4.01 5.83
C GLN A 106 4.67 -2.57 6.17
N VAL A 107 5.61 -2.40 7.11
CA VAL A 107 6.19 -1.08 7.43
C VAL A 107 6.97 -0.55 6.24
N ASP A 108 7.81 -1.38 5.62
CA ASP A 108 8.61 -1.02 4.45
C ASP A 108 7.74 -0.65 3.25
N LEU A 109 6.65 -1.40 3.01
CA LEU A 109 5.66 -1.10 1.97
C LEU A 109 5.02 0.26 2.21
N SER A 110 4.59 0.52 3.44
CA SER A 110 3.97 1.80 3.81
C SER A 110 4.94 2.97 3.62
N ALA A 111 6.23 2.78 3.94
CA ALA A 111 7.26 3.77 3.72
C ALA A 111 7.49 4.03 2.22
N ALA A 112 7.62 2.98 1.41
CA ALA A 112 7.79 3.09 -0.03
C ALA A 112 6.59 3.76 -0.72
N GLN A 113 5.37 3.50 -0.26
CA GLN A 113 4.17 4.17 -0.77
C GLN A 113 4.17 5.67 -0.49
N ARG A 114 4.61 6.10 0.70
CA ARG A 114 4.77 7.53 1.01
C ARG A 114 5.82 8.18 0.13
N GLU A 115 6.98 7.53 -0.02
CA GLU A 115 8.05 8.00 -0.89
C GLU A 115 7.57 8.16 -2.34
N LEU A 116 6.78 7.20 -2.85
CA LEU A 116 6.20 7.27 -4.19
C LEU A 116 5.27 8.49 -4.33
N ASN A 117 4.43 8.75 -3.32
CA ASN A 117 3.53 9.91 -3.33
C ASN A 117 4.31 11.22 -3.31
N ASP A 118 5.35 11.34 -2.49
CA ASP A 118 6.21 12.53 -2.47
C ASP A 118 6.87 12.77 -3.85
N ILE A 119 7.32 11.70 -4.51
CA ILE A 119 7.87 11.79 -5.87
C ILE A 119 6.79 12.24 -6.87
N LYS A 120 5.57 11.70 -6.79
CA LYS A 120 4.45 12.13 -7.64
C LYS A 120 4.14 13.61 -7.47
N ASP A 121 4.11 14.12 -6.23
CA ASP A 121 3.87 15.54 -5.96
C ASP A 121 4.95 16.43 -6.59
N HIS A 122 6.22 16.02 -6.48
CA HIS A 122 7.31 16.72 -7.15
C HIS A 122 7.19 16.72 -8.68
N LEU A 123 6.80 15.59 -9.27
CA LEU A 123 6.57 15.48 -10.72
C LEU A 123 5.36 16.31 -11.16
N ALA A 124 4.28 16.34 -10.37
CA ALA A 124 3.10 17.16 -10.64
C ALA A 124 3.46 18.66 -10.69
N VAL A 125 4.25 19.14 -9.73
CA VAL A 125 4.75 20.53 -9.73
C VAL A 125 5.61 20.81 -10.96
N TYR A 126 6.45 19.86 -11.37
CA TYR A 126 7.27 20.00 -12.58
C TYR A 126 6.40 20.10 -13.84
N LEU A 127 5.41 19.20 -13.98
CA LEU A 127 4.47 19.20 -15.11
C LEU A 127 3.68 20.51 -15.17
N ALA A 128 3.17 20.99 -14.03
CA ALA A 128 2.45 22.26 -13.96
C ALA A 128 3.34 23.43 -14.41
N ARG A 129 4.60 23.48 -13.98
CA ARG A 129 5.55 24.51 -14.44
C ARG A 129 5.80 24.42 -15.94
N GLN A 130 6.01 23.22 -16.47
CA GLN A 130 6.21 23.01 -17.90
C GLN A 130 5.00 23.50 -18.70
N SER A 131 3.78 23.15 -18.28
CA SER A 131 2.55 23.61 -18.94
C SER A 131 2.37 25.14 -18.87
N ILE A 132 2.80 25.78 -17.78
CA ILE A 132 2.81 27.26 -17.69
C ILE A 132 3.80 27.84 -18.69
N ASP A 133 5.01 27.31 -18.80
CA ASP A 133 6.02 27.79 -19.75
C ASP A 133 5.52 27.65 -21.20
N GLU A 134 4.89 26.52 -21.52
CA GLU A 134 4.25 26.28 -22.82
C GLU A 134 3.10 27.26 -23.09
N LEU A 135 2.23 27.49 -22.10
CA LEU A 135 1.14 28.48 -22.20
C LEU A 135 1.69 29.90 -22.45
N VAL A 136 2.74 30.30 -21.72
CA VAL A 136 3.36 31.62 -21.88
C VAL A 136 4.03 31.75 -23.26
N ALA A 137 4.62 30.67 -23.78
CA ALA A 137 5.23 30.68 -25.11
C ALA A 137 4.20 30.98 -26.20
N VAL A 138 2.99 30.42 -26.10
CA VAL A 138 1.91 30.62 -27.08
C VAL A 138 1.00 31.81 -26.78
N ALA A 139 1.07 32.38 -25.57
CA ALA A 139 0.23 33.51 -25.18
C ALA A 139 0.51 34.77 -26.02
N SER A 140 -0.56 35.46 -26.40
CA SER A 140 -0.49 36.71 -27.15
C SER A 140 0.09 37.85 -26.29
N GLU A 141 0.72 38.83 -26.94
CA GLU A 141 1.28 40.02 -26.28
C GLU A 141 0.28 40.78 -25.38
N PRO A 142 -1.00 40.96 -25.76
CA PRO A 142 -2.00 41.56 -24.87
C PRO A 142 -2.17 40.82 -23.53
N ILE A 143 -2.19 39.48 -23.54
CA ILE A 143 -2.32 38.67 -22.31
C ILE A 143 -1.08 38.84 -21.42
N LYS A 144 0.11 38.79 -22.01
CA LYS A 144 1.38 39.00 -21.30
C LYS A 144 1.43 40.39 -20.64
N LYS A 145 1.01 41.42 -21.36
CA LYS A 145 0.92 42.81 -20.84
C LYS A 145 -0.09 42.94 -19.70
N LEU A 146 -1.25 42.28 -19.80
CA LEU A 146 -2.24 42.25 -18.72
C LEU A 146 -1.67 41.61 -17.45
N VAL A 147 -1.01 40.44 -17.57
CA VAL A 147 -0.36 39.77 -16.42
C VAL A 147 0.71 40.67 -15.79
N ASN A 148 1.55 41.33 -16.61
CA ASN A 148 2.55 42.28 -16.11
C ASN A 148 1.93 43.48 -15.38
N ALA A 149 0.78 43.99 -15.85
CA ALA A 149 0.05 45.07 -15.17
C ALA A 149 -0.45 44.63 -13.80
N ILE A 150 -0.99 43.41 -13.68
CA ILE A 150 -1.42 42.82 -12.41
C ILE A 150 -0.24 42.70 -11.44
N ILE A 151 0.90 42.14 -11.89
CA ILE A 151 2.12 42.00 -11.07
C ILE A 151 2.64 43.37 -10.61
N ALA A 152 2.60 44.39 -11.46
CA ALA A 152 3.04 45.73 -11.13
C ALA A 152 2.19 46.36 -10.01
N VAL A 153 0.86 46.18 -10.08
CA VAL A 153 -0.07 46.62 -9.03
C VAL A 153 0.19 45.90 -7.70
N GLU A 154 0.49 44.58 -7.73
CA GLU A 154 0.78 43.81 -6.51
C GLU A 154 2.14 44.13 -5.88
N ARG A 155 3.22 44.18 -6.67
CA ARG A 155 4.60 44.26 -6.14
C ARG A 155 5.06 45.68 -5.82
N LYS A 156 4.66 46.70 -6.60
CA LYS A 156 5.15 48.08 -6.45
C LYS A 156 4.13 49.09 -6.97
N SER A 157 3.03 49.28 -6.27
CA SER A 157 2.17 50.43 -6.55
C SER A 157 2.77 51.71 -5.95
N LYS A 158 3.63 52.41 -6.69
CA LYS A 158 3.67 53.87 -6.50
C LYS A 158 2.33 54.41 -7.01
N GLY A 159 1.43 54.81 -6.11
CA GLY A 159 0.20 55.53 -6.46
C GLY A 159 -1.14 54.83 -6.21
N PHE A 160 -1.19 53.58 -5.73
CA PHE A 160 -2.46 52.93 -5.31
C PHE A 160 -2.49 52.71 -3.79
N ASN A 161 -3.64 53.00 -3.19
CA ASN A 161 -3.93 52.65 -1.79
C ASN A 161 -4.39 51.18 -1.66
N LEU A 162 -4.49 50.68 -0.43
CA LEU A 162 -4.84 49.27 -0.15
C LEU A 162 -6.21 48.88 -0.71
N GLY A 163 -7.21 49.76 -0.62
CA GLY A 163 -8.56 49.49 -1.12
C GLY A 163 -8.63 49.39 -2.65
N GLU A 164 -7.87 50.21 -3.36
CA GLU A 164 -7.79 50.16 -4.82
C GLU A 164 -7.09 48.87 -5.30
N LYS A 165 -6.10 48.37 -4.54
CA LYS A 165 -5.48 47.06 -4.81
C LYS A 165 -6.48 45.93 -4.61
N GLU A 166 -7.21 45.94 -3.51
CA GLU A 166 -8.22 44.92 -3.20
C GLU A 166 -9.30 44.90 -4.30
N ALA A 167 -9.81 46.06 -4.70
CA ALA A 167 -10.82 46.19 -5.75
C ALA A 167 -10.30 45.72 -7.11
N PHE A 168 -9.10 46.11 -7.50
CA PHE A 168 -8.47 45.64 -8.74
C PHE A 168 -8.23 44.13 -8.69
N LYS A 169 -7.74 43.58 -7.58
CA LYS A 169 -7.53 42.15 -7.40
C LYS A 169 -8.82 41.37 -7.54
N VAL A 170 -9.88 41.77 -6.83
CA VAL A 170 -11.19 41.10 -6.91
C VAL A 170 -11.74 41.17 -8.34
N ALA A 171 -11.76 42.36 -8.95
CA ALA A 171 -12.30 42.53 -10.30
C ALA A 171 -11.53 41.72 -11.35
N THR A 172 -10.19 41.69 -11.28
CA THR A 172 -9.37 41.02 -12.29
C THR A 172 -9.29 39.51 -12.06
N TYR A 173 -9.21 39.06 -10.81
CA TYR A 173 -9.16 37.65 -10.46
C TYR A 173 -10.49 36.95 -10.76
N SER A 174 -11.61 37.55 -10.33
CA SER A 174 -12.95 37.02 -10.66
C SER A 174 -13.17 36.96 -12.16
N LEU A 175 -12.82 38.01 -12.91
CA LEU A 175 -12.98 38.03 -14.36
C LEU A 175 -12.11 36.96 -15.07
N ILE A 176 -10.87 36.77 -14.62
CA ILE A 176 -9.98 35.73 -15.17
C ILE A 176 -10.55 34.34 -14.89
N CYS A 177 -10.99 34.06 -13.65
CA CYS A 177 -11.61 32.78 -13.32
C CYS A 177 -12.91 32.56 -14.10
N GLU A 178 -13.81 33.53 -14.13
CA GLU A 178 -15.09 33.44 -14.84
C GLU A 178 -14.94 33.27 -16.35
N GLN A 179 -13.89 33.82 -16.96
CA GLN A 179 -13.70 33.77 -18.41
C GLN A 179 -12.78 32.62 -18.87
N LEU A 180 -11.84 32.15 -18.03
CA LEU A 180 -10.96 31.03 -18.38
C LEU A 180 -11.53 29.67 -17.97
N LEU A 181 -12.27 29.58 -16.86
CA LEU A 181 -12.81 28.29 -16.42
C LEU A 181 -13.80 27.68 -17.43
N PRO A 182 -14.78 28.43 -18.00
CA PRO A 182 -15.77 27.83 -18.89
C PRO A 182 -15.19 27.27 -20.20
N PRO A 183 -14.21 27.90 -20.88
CA PRO A 183 -13.54 27.30 -22.02
C PRO A 183 -12.72 26.05 -21.66
N ILE A 184 -12.01 26.08 -20.52
CA ILE A 184 -11.15 24.97 -20.05
C ILE A 184 -11.99 23.74 -19.68
N PHE A 185 -13.17 23.96 -19.09
CA PHE A 185 -14.09 22.91 -18.65
C PHE A 185 -15.33 22.80 -19.54
N SER A 186 -15.24 23.28 -20.79
CA SER A 186 -16.39 23.30 -21.70
C SER A 186 -16.98 21.89 -21.87
N GLY A 187 -18.18 21.69 -21.31
CA GLY A 187 -18.88 20.39 -21.27
C GLY A 187 -19.08 19.77 -19.88
N LYS A 188 -18.42 20.28 -18.83
CA LYS A 188 -18.65 19.87 -17.44
C LYS A 188 -18.99 21.11 -16.59
N ASN A 189 -20.15 21.12 -15.95
CA ASN A 189 -20.57 22.19 -15.01
C ASN A 189 -19.89 22.10 -13.64
N GLU A 190 -18.94 21.19 -13.47
CA GLU A 190 -18.31 20.87 -12.19
C GLU A 190 -16.79 20.85 -12.37
N LEU A 191 -16.08 21.33 -11.35
CA LEU A 191 -14.63 21.20 -11.27
C LEU A 191 -14.25 19.71 -11.29
N PRO A 192 -13.12 19.33 -11.91
CA PRO A 192 -12.67 17.94 -11.93
C PRO A 192 -12.51 17.43 -10.49
N ASP A 193 -13.02 16.23 -10.24
CA ASP A 193 -12.81 15.55 -8.96
C ASP A 193 -11.31 15.39 -8.70
N LEU A 194 -10.91 15.49 -7.43
CA LEU A 194 -9.51 15.35 -7.02
C LEU A 194 -8.96 13.98 -7.45
N ASN A 195 -9.77 12.92 -7.42
CA ASN A 195 -9.35 11.62 -7.95
C ASN A 195 -9.13 11.64 -9.46
N GLU A 196 -10.02 12.27 -10.23
CA GLU A 196 -9.87 12.38 -11.69
C GLU A 196 -8.58 13.15 -12.05
N ALA A 197 -8.29 14.23 -11.32
CA ALA A 197 -7.06 15.00 -11.49
C ALA A 197 -5.80 14.18 -11.14
N ASN A 198 -5.83 13.45 -10.02
CA ASN A 198 -4.71 12.59 -9.60
C ASN A 198 -4.46 11.43 -10.57
N GLN A 199 -5.52 10.85 -11.13
CA GLN A 199 -5.42 9.82 -12.17
C GLN A 199 -4.81 10.39 -13.45
N TYR A 200 -5.23 11.58 -13.87
CA TYR A 200 -4.65 12.24 -15.03
C TYR A 200 -3.16 12.54 -14.87
N ILE A 201 -2.74 13.05 -13.70
CA ILE A 201 -1.32 13.27 -13.37
C ILE A 201 -0.55 11.95 -13.43
N THR A 202 -1.10 10.89 -12.81
CA THR A 202 -0.46 9.56 -12.83
C THR A 202 -0.32 9.06 -14.27
N ALA A 203 -1.36 9.17 -15.10
CA ALA A 203 -1.33 8.75 -16.49
C ALA A 203 -0.27 9.51 -17.31
N ILE A 204 -0.11 10.82 -17.09
CA ILE A 204 0.96 11.59 -17.74
C ILE A 204 2.34 11.09 -17.29
N ILE A 205 2.53 10.90 -15.97
CA ILE A 205 3.80 10.40 -15.44
C ILE A 205 4.16 9.06 -16.10
N GLU A 206 3.19 8.14 -16.18
CA GLU A 206 3.39 6.81 -16.75
C GLU A 206 3.55 6.81 -18.28
N ALA A 207 2.95 7.76 -18.99
CA ALA A 207 3.13 7.90 -20.44
C ALA A 207 4.49 8.54 -20.83
N THR A 208 5.23 9.08 -19.86
CA THR A 208 6.55 9.70 -20.09
C THR A 208 7.71 8.72 -19.81
N GLU A 209 7.42 7.49 -19.36
CA GLU A 209 8.37 6.36 -19.32
C GLU A 209 8.68 5.82 -20.72
#